data_AF-A0A7W0YM79-F1
#
_entry.id   AF-A0A7W0YM79-F1
#
_cell.length_a   1.000
_cell.length_b   1.000
_cell.length_c   1.000
_cell.angle_alpha   90.00
_cell.angle_beta   90.00
_cell.angle_gamma   90.00
#
_symmetry.space_group_name_H-M   'P 1'
#
loop_
_entity.id
_entity.type
_entity.pdbx_description
1 polymer ?
#
loop_
_entity_poly.entity_id
_entity_poly.type
_entity_poly.pdbx_seq_one_letter_code
_entity_poly.pdbx_strand_id
1 'polypeptide(L)'
;MSFSNPAQEAAAAAPAYVQALLDLLGEREPLDVLPELVPWIEARVRGLADPVLRRAEAPGKWSVIEVLQHLADTEMVYAVRGRLVLS
;
A
#
# COMPACT_ATOMS: atom_id res chain seq x y z
N MET A 1 -16.16 -8.41 12.38
CA MET A 1 -15.80 -7.45 11.32
C MET A 1 -15.75 -8.22 10.01
N SER A 2 -16.45 -7.76 8.99
CA SER A 2 -16.32 -8.33 7.64
C SER A 2 -15.19 -7.61 6.92
N PHE A 3 -14.18 -8.34 6.46
CA PHE A 3 -13.12 -7.76 5.64
C PHE A 3 -13.58 -7.71 4.18
N SER A 4 -13.24 -6.64 3.46
CA SER A 4 -13.49 -6.55 2.01
C SER A 4 -12.65 -7.53 1.18
N ASN A 5 -11.66 -8.18 1.79
CA ASN A 5 -10.86 -9.25 1.21
C ASN A 5 -10.64 -10.38 2.23
N PRO A 6 -11.62 -11.28 2.42
CA PRO A 6 -11.46 -12.41 3.31
C PRO A 6 -10.56 -13.48 2.69
N ALA A 7 -9.52 -13.89 3.41
CA ALA A 7 -8.53 -14.86 2.92
C ALA A 7 -9.15 -16.22 2.55
N GLN A 8 -10.21 -16.63 3.25
CA GLN A 8 -10.90 -17.91 3.06
C GLN A 8 -11.66 -18.00 1.73
N GLU A 9 -12.05 -16.87 1.13
CA GLU A 9 -12.83 -16.80 -0.11
C GLU A 9 -12.15 -15.88 -1.15
N ALA A 10 -10.82 -15.78 -1.09
CA ALA A 10 -10.04 -14.78 -1.82
C ALA A 10 -10.34 -14.76 -3.34
N ALA A 11 -10.51 -15.92 -3.98
CA ALA A 11 -10.80 -15.99 -5.42
C ALA A 11 -12.19 -15.41 -5.77
N ALA A 12 -13.21 -15.71 -4.96
CA ALA A 12 -14.56 -15.20 -5.17
C ALA A 12 -14.68 -13.70 -4.81
N ALA A 13 -13.93 -13.25 -3.80
CA ALA A 13 -13.90 -11.85 -3.38
C ALA A 13 -13.02 -10.96 -4.27
N ALA A 14 -12.07 -11.54 -5.01
CA ALA A 14 -11.09 -10.78 -5.78
C ALA A 14 -11.69 -9.76 -6.75
N PRO A 15 -12.72 -10.05 -7.58
CA PRO A 15 -13.26 -9.06 -8.50
C PRO A 15 -13.84 -7.83 -7.80
N ALA A 16 -14.61 -8.04 -6.73
CA ALA A 16 -15.19 -6.95 -5.94
C ALA A 16 -14.11 -6.14 -5.22
N TYR A 17 -13.08 -6.81 -4.69
CA TYR A 17 -11.94 -6.14 -4.07
C TYR A 17 -11.14 -5.30 -5.07
N VAL A 18 -10.83 -5.84 -6.26
CA VAL A 18 -10.13 -5.11 -7.31
C VAL A 18 -10.93 -3.90 -7.76
N GLN A 19 -12.24 -4.05 -8.00
CA GLN A 19 -13.09 -2.93 -8.38
C GLN A 19 -13.08 -1.83 -7.31
N ALA A 20 -13.24 -2.19 -6.03
CA ALA A 20 -13.20 -1.23 -4.94
C ALA A 20 -11.88 -0.46 -4.85
N LEU A 21 -10.74 -1.07 -5.20
CA LEU A 21 -9.45 -0.39 -5.28
C LEU A 21 -9.36 0.55 -6.48
N LEU A 22 -9.86 0.13 -7.65
CA LEU A 22 -9.91 0.98 -8.84
C LEU A 22 -10.82 2.20 -8.63
N ASP A 23 -11.94 2.02 -7.93
CA ASP A 23 -12.87 3.11 -7.60
C ASP A 23 -12.22 4.20 -6.72
N LEU A 24 -11.17 3.87 -5.94
CA LEU A 24 -10.42 4.86 -5.15
C LEU A 24 -9.62 5.84 -6.03
N LEU A 25 -9.35 5.49 -7.29
CA LEU A 25 -8.68 6.37 -8.24
C LEU A 25 -9.63 7.46 -8.76
N GLY A 26 -10.95 7.21 -8.75
CA GLY A 26 -11.93 8.05 -9.43
C GLY A 26 -11.59 8.16 -10.92
N GLU A 27 -11.53 9.39 -11.43
CA GLU A 27 -11.22 9.69 -12.84
C GLU A 27 -9.71 9.78 -13.12
N ARG A 28 -8.83 9.42 -12.16
CA ARG A 28 -7.39 9.61 -12.30
C ARG A 28 -6.74 8.42 -13.02
N GLU A 29 -5.80 8.72 -13.90
CA GLU A 29 -4.97 7.70 -14.54
C GLU A 29 -4.04 7.02 -13.51
N PRO A 30 -4.02 5.67 -13.42
CA PRO A 30 -3.20 4.96 -12.43
C PRO A 30 -1.71 5.34 -12.48
N LEU A 31 -1.16 5.51 -13.69
CA LEU A 31 0.26 5.84 -13.88
C LEU A 31 0.62 7.24 -13.39
N ASP A 32 -0.35 8.15 -13.32
CA ASP A 32 -0.16 9.49 -12.76
C ASP A 32 -0.19 9.46 -11.22
N VAL A 33 -0.88 8.48 -10.62
CA VAL A 33 -0.99 8.33 -9.15
C VAL A 33 0.26 7.69 -8.54
N LEU A 34 0.82 6.67 -9.21
CA LEU A 34 1.98 5.91 -8.71
C LEU A 34 3.15 6.79 -8.21
N PRO A 35 3.62 7.83 -8.93
CA PRO A 35 4.75 8.64 -8.46
C PRO A 35 4.44 9.51 -7.22
N GLU A 36 3.17 9.65 -6.81
CA GLU A 36 2.79 10.49 -5.68
C GLU A 36 3.04 9.83 -4.31
N LEU A 37 3.25 8.52 -4.25
CA LEU A 37 3.39 7.78 -2.99
C LEU A 37 4.56 8.32 -2.14
N VAL A 38 5.74 8.47 -2.75
CA VAL A 38 6.95 8.93 -2.05
C VAL A 38 6.79 10.34 -1.46
N PRO A 39 6.45 11.38 -2.24
CA PRO A 39 6.28 12.72 -1.67
C PRO A 39 5.14 12.79 -0.64
N TRP A 40 4.09 11.97 -0.80
CA TRP A 40 3.01 11.88 0.18
C TRP A 40 3.50 11.32 1.53
N ILE A 41 4.30 10.24 1.51
CA ILE A 41 4.91 9.64 2.69
C ILE A 41 5.85 10.65 3.36
N GLU A 42 6.77 11.23 2.59
CA GLU A 42 7.74 12.19 3.09
C GLU A 42 7.08 13.36 3.80
N ALA A 43 6.00 13.91 3.24
CA ALA A 43 5.26 15.00 3.85
C ALA A 43 4.66 14.63 5.22
N ARG A 44 4.26 13.36 5.41
CA ARG A 44 3.57 12.89 6.63
C ARG A 44 4.50 12.44 7.74
N VAL A 45 5.70 11.97 7.40
CA VAL A 45 6.69 11.57 8.41
C VAL A 45 7.64 12.70 8.80
N ARG A 46 7.63 13.80 8.04
CA ARG A 46 8.48 14.97 8.29
C ARG A 46 8.26 15.53 9.69
N GLY A 47 9.34 15.64 10.44
CA GLY A 47 9.34 16.23 11.78
C GLY A 47 8.82 15.31 12.90
N LEU A 48 8.42 14.07 12.58
CA LEU A 48 8.11 13.08 13.60
C LEU A 48 9.39 12.56 14.25
N ALA A 49 9.37 12.42 15.58
CA ALA A 49 10.49 11.86 16.32
C ALA A 49 10.63 10.34 16.04
N ASP A 50 11.86 9.83 15.97
CA ASP A 50 12.13 8.41 15.72
C ASP A 50 11.38 7.44 16.67
N PRO A 51 11.25 7.71 17.98
CA PRO A 51 10.44 6.86 18.86
C PRO A 51 8.96 6.77 18.48
N VAL A 52 8.41 7.82 17.85
CA VAL A 52 7.02 7.81 17.35
C VAL A 52 6.92 6.90 16.13
N LEU A 53 7.87 6.98 15.21
CA LEU A 53 7.89 6.19 13.98
C LEU A 53 8.07 4.69 14.26
N ARG A 54 8.77 4.33 15.35
CA ARG A 54 9.03 2.95 15.79
C ARG A 54 7.97 2.36 16.70
N ARG A 55 7.02 3.17 17.17
CA ARG A 55 5.98 2.69 18.07
C ARG A 55 4.88 1.96 17.29
N ALA A 56 4.62 0.71 17.66
CA ALA A 56 3.45 -0.02 17.19
C ALA A 56 2.15 0.61 17.69
N GLU A 57 1.11 0.60 16.85
CA GLU A 57 -0.21 1.16 17.18
C GLU A 57 -0.88 0.44 18.37
N ALA A 58 -0.75 -0.89 18.42
CA ALA A 58 -1.21 -1.76 19.50
C ALA A 58 -0.37 -3.06 19.53
N PRO A 59 -0.48 -3.89 20.59
CA PRO A 59 0.20 -5.20 20.62
C PRO A 59 -0.12 -6.05 19.38
N GLY A 60 0.92 -6.50 18.69
CA GLY A 60 0.80 -7.29 17.45
C GLY A 60 0.46 -6.49 16.18
N LYS A 61 0.42 -5.15 16.26
CA LYS A 61 0.31 -4.26 15.09
C LYS A 61 1.68 -3.73 14.68
N TRP A 62 1.76 -3.24 13.45
CA TRP A 62 2.99 -2.65 12.91
C TRP A 62 3.17 -1.20 13.38
N SER A 63 4.43 -0.80 13.47
CA SER A 63 4.86 0.59 13.56
C SER A 63 4.87 1.25 12.17
N VAL A 64 5.04 2.58 12.14
CA VAL A 64 5.14 3.33 10.87
C VAL A 64 6.32 2.81 10.04
N ILE A 65 7.49 2.59 10.65
CA ILE A 65 8.67 2.09 9.92
C ILE A 65 8.42 0.72 9.29
N GLU A 66 7.75 -0.19 10.00
CA GLU A 66 7.43 -1.51 9.46
C GLU A 66 6.45 -1.44 8.29
N VAL A 67 5.44 -0.57 8.37
CA VAL A 67 4.53 -0.31 7.24
C VAL A 67 5.30 0.25 6.04
N LEU A 68 6.18 1.24 6.25
CA LEU A 68 6.96 1.83 5.17
C LEU A 68 7.94 0.84 4.53
N GLN A 69 8.57 -0.03 5.32
CA GLN A 69 9.41 -1.10 4.80
C GLN A 69 8.60 -2.06 3.93
N HIS A 70 7.42 -2.47 4.40
CA HIS A 70 6.56 -3.37 3.62
C HIS A 70 6.10 -2.76 2.29
N LEU A 71 5.80 -1.45 2.28
CA LEU A 71 5.48 -0.72 1.04
C LEU A 71 6.69 -0.70 0.09
N ALA A 72 7.89 -0.46 0.60
CA ALA A 72 9.11 -0.45 -0.21
C ALA A 72 9.41 -1.82 -0.84
N ASP A 73 9.27 -2.90 -0.06
CA ASP A 73 9.43 -4.27 -0.55
C ASP A 73 8.41 -4.58 -1.67
N THR A 74 7.18 -4.10 -1.51
CA THR A 74 6.10 -4.29 -2.47
C THR A 74 6.36 -3.53 -3.78
N GLU A 75 6.83 -2.28 -3.70
CA GLU A 75 7.21 -1.48 -4.88
C GLU A 75 8.33 -2.15 -5.70
N MET A 76 9.33 -2.72 -5.03
CA MET A 76 10.40 -3.45 -5.72
C MET A 76 9.85 -4.64 -6.52
N VAL A 77 8.91 -5.40 -5.96
CA VAL A 77 8.26 -6.52 -6.66
C VAL A 77 7.44 -6.02 -7.86
N TYR A 78 6.65 -4.96 -7.70
CA TYR A 78 5.87 -4.40 -8.80
C TYR A 78 6.75 -3.84 -9.91
N ALA A 79 7.85 -3.15 -9.59
CA ALA A 79 8.79 -2.65 -10.58
C ALA A 79 9.43 -3.78 -11.41
N VAL A 80 9.77 -4.90 -10.77
CA VAL A 80 10.28 -6.09 -11.48
C VAL A 80 9.21 -6.68 -12.40
N ARG A 81 7.97 -6.86 -11.90
CA ARG A 81 6.87 -7.40 -12.72
C ARG A 81 6.53 -6.47 -13.89
N GLY A 82 6.53 -5.17 -13.68
CA GLY A 82 6.33 -4.16 -14.73
C GLY A 82 7.38 -4.28 -15.84
N ARG A 83 8.66 -4.45 -15.49
CA ARG A 83 9.70 -4.71 -16.49
C ARG A 83 9.45 -5.99 -17.28
N LEU A 84 9.06 -7.07 -16.61
CA LEU A 84 8.78 -8.36 -17.27
C LEU A 84 7.57 -8.32 -18.20
N VAL A 85 6.59 -7.46 -17.95
CA VAL A 85 5.42 -7.28 -18.82
C VAL A 85 5.79 -6.46 -20.07
N LEU A 86 6.73 -5.53 -19.93
CA LEU A 86 7.11 -4.58 -20.99
C LEU A 86 8.34 -5.00 -21.80
N SER A 87 8.99 -6.12 -21.46
CA SER A 87 10.17 -6.67 -22.14
C SER A 87 9.84 -8.01 -22.77
#